data_AF-A0A957GIN5-F1
#
_entry.id   AF-A0A957GIN5-F1
#
_cell.length_a   1.000
_cell.length_b   1.000
_cell.length_c   1.000
_cell.angle_alpha   90.00
_cell.angle_beta   90.00
_cell.angle_gamma   90.00
#
_symmetry.space_group_name_H-M   'P 1'
#
loop_
_entity.id
_entity.type
_entity.pdbx_description
1 polymer ?
#
loop_
_entity_poly.entity_id
_entity_poly.type
_entity_poly.pdbx_seq_one_letter_code
_entity_poly.pdbx_strand_id
1 'polypeptide(L)'
;HGPERHTSVRDPFDEAQEQELAWYYETWLSYPFMEGERAAQAARSAAAYGQALFRQVFRENADIYADYKAGLAGGLEGLIIEIAGTPAFHALHWEALQDPALPRPLAVEATFLRKNLTAANVDARPRPSPTLNILLVTSRPGGRRDVNYRTISRPLVAALANSAIRARIDLVRPGSYEALVRHLEKSRDRHGSGHYHIIHFDLHGSLLRHDHYQATCQRLLDLDLAGGLAFEPGYGRTAIAEFAGQKAFLFFDGPAEGAAEPVADEVIAGLMQAHQIPIAILNACQSAKQLKATGAGAEA
;
A
#
# COMPACT_ATOMS: atom_id res chain seq x y z
N HIS A 1 -10.85 -20.21 10.05
CA HIS A 1 -10.56 -19.01 10.86
C HIS A 1 -10.37 -19.44 12.31
N GLY A 2 -9.38 -18.87 12.99
CA GLY A 2 -9.12 -19.14 14.41
C GLY A 2 -10.07 -18.37 15.34
N PRO A 3 -9.94 -18.52 16.67
CA PRO A 3 -10.72 -17.76 17.63
C PRO A 3 -10.40 -16.25 17.55
N GLU A 4 -11.42 -15.41 17.64
CA GLU A 4 -11.25 -13.95 17.73
C GLU A 4 -10.90 -13.57 19.16
N ARG A 5 -9.88 -12.71 19.32
CA ARG A 5 -9.38 -12.25 20.61
C ARG A 5 -9.24 -10.73 20.62
N HIS A 6 -9.74 -10.11 21.67
CA HIS A 6 -9.60 -8.67 21.88
C HIS A 6 -8.33 -8.37 22.68
N THR A 7 -7.60 -7.34 22.25
CA THR A 7 -6.44 -6.82 22.98
C THR A 7 -6.34 -5.31 22.79
N SER A 8 -5.67 -4.65 23.74
CA SER A 8 -5.32 -3.22 23.65
C SER A 8 -3.82 -3.11 23.66
N VAL A 9 -3.28 -2.40 22.67
CA VAL A 9 -1.85 -2.26 22.46
C VAL A 9 -1.50 -0.79 22.40
N ARG A 10 -0.39 -0.43 23.05
CA ARG A 10 0.21 0.89 22.93
C ARG A 10 1.35 0.82 21.92
N ASP A 11 1.50 1.91 21.18
CA ASP A 11 2.65 2.06 20.30
C ASP A 11 3.95 1.93 21.11
N PRO A 12 4.82 0.96 20.78
CA PRO A 12 6.12 0.83 21.44
C PRO A 12 7.04 2.03 21.23
N PHE A 13 6.83 2.85 20.19
CA PHE A 13 7.66 4.00 19.88
C PHE A 13 6.98 5.33 20.20
N ASP A 14 7.82 6.30 20.58
CA ASP A 14 7.47 7.71 20.56
C ASP A 14 7.73 8.34 19.19
N GLU A 15 7.41 9.63 19.06
CA GLU A 15 7.56 10.35 17.80
C GLU A 15 9.01 10.44 17.31
N ALA A 16 9.98 10.57 18.22
CA ALA A 16 11.40 10.67 17.86
C ALA A 16 11.92 9.33 17.33
N GLN A 17 11.52 8.22 17.96
CA GLN A 17 11.87 6.88 17.51
C GLN A 17 11.22 6.54 16.16
N GLU A 18 9.98 6.99 15.92
CA GLU A 18 9.33 6.85 14.62
C GLU A 18 10.02 7.66 13.52
N GLN A 19 10.42 8.90 13.82
CA GLN A 19 11.19 9.72 12.87
C GLN A 19 12.53 9.08 12.52
N GLU A 20 13.20 8.46 13.50
CA GLU A 20 14.46 7.75 13.30
C GLU A 20 14.27 6.49 12.43
N LEU A 21 13.20 5.75 12.66
CA LEU A 21 12.84 4.59 11.84
C LEU A 21 12.49 5.00 10.40
N ALA A 22 11.74 6.09 10.24
CA ALA A 22 11.41 6.66 8.94
C ALA A 22 12.67 7.12 8.19
N TRP A 23 13.61 7.78 8.87
CA TRP A 23 14.91 8.13 8.28
C TRP A 23 15.65 6.90 7.77
N TYR A 24 15.70 5.81 8.55
CA TYR A 24 16.39 4.58 8.16
C TYR A 24 15.80 3.96 6.89
N TYR A 25 14.48 3.81 6.81
CA TYR A 25 13.83 3.17 5.65
C TYR A 25 13.67 4.08 4.43
N GLU A 26 13.51 5.39 4.62
CA GLU A 26 13.21 6.31 3.51
C GLU A 26 14.47 7.05 3.01
N THR A 27 15.38 7.43 3.91
CA THR A 27 16.57 8.24 3.57
C THR A 27 17.82 7.38 3.46
N TRP A 28 18.14 6.61 4.50
CA TRP A 28 19.41 5.88 4.56
C TRP A 28 19.52 4.78 3.50
N LEU A 29 18.43 4.05 3.21
CA LEU A 29 18.41 3.03 2.15
C LEU A 29 18.73 3.58 0.75
N SER A 30 18.52 4.88 0.52
CA SER A 30 18.91 5.54 -0.73
C SER A 30 20.43 5.79 -0.81
N TYR A 31 21.10 5.92 0.34
CA TYR A 31 22.53 6.22 0.45
C TYR A 31 23.21 5.41 1.59
N PRO A 32 23.26 4.07 1.49
CA PRO A 32 23.60 3.18 2.61
C PRO A 32 25.10 3.17 2.99
N PHE A 33 25.86 4.16 2.53
CA PHE A 33 27.28 4.33 2.77
C PHE A 33 27.60 5.46 3.77
N MET A 34 26.58 6.21 4.22
CA MET A 34 26.72 7.26 5.24
C MET A 34 26.07 6.82 6.56
N GLU A 35 26.50 7.40 7.69
CA GLU A 35 25.82 7.25 9.00
C GLU A 35 25.60 5.79 9.47
N GLY A 36 26.56 4.89 9.21
CA GLY A 36 26.42 3.45 9.47
C GLY A 36 26.10 3.08 10.94
N GLU A 37 26.63 3.81 11.91
CA GLU A 37 26.32 3.56 13.33
C GLU A 37 24.86 3.91 13.67
N ARG A 38 24.36 5.03 13.15
CA ARG A 38 22.97 5.49 13.30
C ARG A 38 22.02 4.49 12.64
N ALA A 39 22.34 4.04 11.43
CA ALA A 39 21.58 3.01 10.73
C ALA A 39 21.54 1.68 11.49
N ALA A 40 22.68 1.24 12.05
CA ALA A 40 22.72 0.03 12.88
C ALA A 40 21.89 0.19 14.17
N GLN A 41 21.83 1.39 14.74
CA GLN A 41 20.98 1.69 15.89
C GLN A 41 19.49 1.65 15.54
N ALA A 42 19.08 2.26 14.42
CA ALA A 42 17.71 2.21 13.92
C ALA A 42 17.27 0.77 13.58
N ALA A 43 18.15 -0.04 12.99
CA ALA A 43 17.87 -1.46 12.75
C ALA A 43 17.65 -2.24 14.05
N ARG A 44 18.45 -1.98 15.09
CA ARG A 44 18.26 -2.60 16.42
C ARG A 44 16.98 -2.13 17.10
N SER A 45 16.61 -0.84 16.95
CA SER A 45 15.36 -0.33 17.53
C SER A 45 14.14 -0.99 16.89
N ALA A 46 14.16 -1.26 15.58
CA ALA A 46 13.08 -1.99 14.90
C ALA A 46 12.84 -3.40 15.48
N ALA A 47 13.91 -4.14 15.80
CA ALA A 47 13.80 -5.43 16.47
C ALA A 47 13.25 -5.29 17.90
N ALA A 48 13.72 -4.28 18.65
CA ALA A 48 13.22 -3.99 19.98
C ALA A 48 11.73 -3.62 19.99
N TYR A 49 11.28 -2.83 19.00
CA TYR A 49 9.87 -2.54 18.76
C TYR A 49 9.07 -3.83 18.59
N GLY A 50 9.53 -4.71 17.71
CA GLY A 50 8.87 -5.98 17.41
C GLY A 50 8.67 -6.88 18.63
N GLN A 51 9.69 -6.97 19.47
CA GLN A 51 9.65 -7.76 20.71
C GLN A 51 8.77 -7.11 21.79
N ALA A 52 8.75 -5.77 21.88
CA ALA A 52 7.86 -5.05 22.77
C ALA A 52 6.39 -5.23 22.35
N LEU A 53 6.10 -5.16 21.05
CA LEU A 53 4.79 -5.44 20.50
C LEU A 53 4.35 -6.89 20.79
N PHE A 54 5.25 -7.86 20.57
CA PHE A 54 4.97 -9.27 20.86
C PHE A 54 4.64 -9.51 22.34
N ARG A 55 5.33 -8.82 23.25
CA ARG A 55 5.05 -8.92 24.68
C ARG A 55 3.63 -8.44 25.01
N GLN A 56 3.25 -7.27 24.53
CA GLN A 56 1.92 -6.71 24.77
C GLN A 56 0.80 -7.61 24.21
N VAL A 57 1.00 -8.16 23.00
CA VAL A 57 -0.04 -8.95 22.32
C VAL A 57 -0.17 -10.34 22.92
N PHE A 58 0.95 -11.03 23.13
CA PHE A 58 0.94 -12.44 23.50
C PHE A 58 1.30 -12.67 24.96
N ARG A 59 2.37 -12.05 25.48
CA ARG A 59 2.82 -12.38 26.85
C ARG A 59 1.91 -11.83 27.95
N GLU A 60 1.23 -10.73 27.67
CA GLU A 60 0.27 -10.13 28.60
C GLU A 60 -1.15 -10.75 28.49
N ASN A 61 -1.38 -11.60 27.50
CA ASN A 61 -2.65 -12.30 27.29
C ASN A 61 -2.45 -13.81 27.07
N ALA A 62 -2.65 -14.59 28.14
CA ALA A 62 -2.42 -16.03 28.14
C ALA A 62 -3.22 -16.79 27.08
N ASP A 63 -4.44 -16.35 26.79
CA ASP A 63 -5.31 -16.96 25.78
C ASP A 63 -4.75 -16.76 24.37
N ILE A 64 -4.37 -15.52 24.02
CA ILE A 64 -3.76 -15.21 22.72
C ILE A 64 -2.44 -15.98 22.56
N TYR A 65 -1.63 -16.09 23.61
CA TYR A 65 -0.40 -16.85 23.56
C TYR A 65 -0.64 -18.36 23.38
N ALA A 66 -1.66 -18.92 24.02
CA ALA A 66 -2.03 -20.33 23.83
C ALA A 66 -2.45 -20.60 22.37
N ASP A 67 -3.27 -19.73 21.79
CA ASP A 67 -3.71 -19.82 20.39
C ASP A 67 -2.53 -19.69 19.42
N TYR A 68 -1.60 -18.76 19.69
CA TYR A 68 -0.35 -18.62 18.94
C TYR A 68 0.52 -19.87 18.99
N LYS A 69 0.73 -20.45 20.18
CA LYS A 69 1.51 -21.67 20.36
C LYS A 69 0.86 -22.87 19.66
N ALA A 70 -0.47 -22.94 19.64
CA ALA A 70 -1.20 -23.95 18.89
C ALA A 70 -1.03 -23.76 17.37
N GLY A 71 -1.15 -22.53 16.87
CA GLY A 71 -0.94 -22.22 15.45
C GLY A 71 0.48 -22.52 14.96
N LEU A 72 1.48 -22.25 15.79
CA LEU A 72 2.89 -22.59 15.54
C LEU A 72 3.17 -24.08 15.37
N ALA A 73 2.31 -24.97 15.89
CA ALA A 73 2.54 -26.42 15.80
C ALA A 73 2.59 -26.92 14.34
N GLY A 74 1.93 -26.21 13.42
CA GLY A 74 1.98 -26.48 11.98
C GLY A 74 3.15 -25.81 11.24
N GLY A 75 4.07 -25.15 11.94
CA GLY A 75 5.13 -24.33 11.36
C GLY A 75 4.69 -22.87 11.12
N LEU A 76 5.67 -21.99 10.89
CA LEU A 76 5.41 -20.56 10.67
C LEU A 76 4.70 -20.29 9.33
N GLU A 77 5.00 -21.07 8.30
CA GLU A 77 4.42 -20.91 6.95
C GLU A 77 2.88 -21.08 6.95
N GLY A 78 2.34 -21.89 7.86
CA GLY A 78 0.90 -22.09 8.02
C GLY A 78 0.22 -21.10 8.96
N LEU A 79 0.99 -20.25 9.65
CA LEU A 79 0.46 -19.29 10.62
C LEU A 79 -0.12 -18.08 9.88
N ILE A 80 -1.41 -17.82 10.12
CA ILE A 80 -2.13 -16.65 9.62
C ILE A 80 -2.52 -15.80 10.83
N ILE A 81 -2.03 -14.56 10.88
CA ILE A 81 -2.38 -13.58 11.90
C ILE A 81 -3.34 -12.57 11.26
N GLU A 82 -4.59 -12.61 11.69
CA GLU A 82 -5.62 -11.67 11.27
C GLU A 82 -5.71 -10.52 12.29
N ILE A 83 -5.52 -9.29 11.81
CA ILE A 83 -5.54 -8.06 12.60
C ILE A 83 -6.77 -7.27 12.17
N ALA A 84 -7.67 -7.00 13.10
CA ALA A 84 -8.82 -6.12 12.88
C ALA A 84 -8.89 -5.09 14.01
N GLY A 85 -9.03 -3.81 13.67
CA GLY A 85 -9.06 -2.77 14.68
C GLY A 85 -9.30 -1.37 14.15
N THR A 86 -8.99 -0.39 14.99
CA THR A 86 -9.07 1.03 14.62
C THR A 86 -7.94 1.41 13.65
N PRO A 87 -8.04 2.56 12.95
CA PRO A 87 -6.95 3.07 12.12
C PRO A 87 -5.62 3.17 12.88
N ALA A 88 -5.65 3.59 14.15
CA ALA A 88 -4.49 3.65 15.01
C ALA A 88 -3.89 2.27 15.32
N PHE A 89 -4.74 1.23 15.43
CA PHE A 89 -4.29 -0.14 15.64
C PHE A 89 -3.60 -0.71 14.38
N HIS A 90 -4.15 -0.43 13.20
CA HIS A 90 -3.51 -0.80 11.94
C HIS A 90 -2.22 -0.02 11.66
N ALA A 91 -2.05 1.17 12.24
CA ALA A 91 -0.85 1.99 12.09
C ALA A 91 0.41 1.36 12.68
N LEU A 92 0.27 0.43 13.63
CA LEU A 92 1.41 -0.25 14.26
C LEU A 92 2.20 -1.07 13.23
N HIS A 93 3.52 -1.15 13.42
CA HIS A 93 4.42 -1.96 12.58
C HIS A 93 4.28 -3.47 12.89
N TRP A 94 3.13 -4.05 12.55
CA TRP A 94 2.83 -5.47 12.72
C TRP A 94 3.83 -6.38 12.01
N GLU A 95 4.44 -5.89 10.94
CA GLU A 95 5.48 -6.57 10.17
C GLU A 95 6.77 -6.77 11.00
N ALA A 96 7.00 -5.91 12.00
CA ALA A 96 8.12 -6.04 12.93
C ALA A 96 7.84 -7.05 14.07
N LEU A 97 6.59 -7.52 14.25
CA LEU A 97 6.20 -8.42 15.33
C LEU A 97 7.14 -9.64 15.41
N GLN A 98 7.87 -9.77 16.52
CA GLN A 98 8.94 -10.76 16.66
C GLN A 98 8.82 -11.50 17.99
N ASP A 99 8.68 -12.83 17.92
CA ASP A 99 8.90 -13.70 19.08
C ASP A 99 10.39 -13.70 19.42
N PRO A 100 10.81 -13.32 20.63
CA PRO A 100 12.22 -13.38 21.05
C PRO A 100 12.84 -14.79 20.95
N ALA A 101 12.03 -15.85 20.90
CA ALA A 101 12.50 -17.21 20.70
C ALA A 101 12.84 -17.55 19.23
N LEU A 102 12.53 -16.65 18.29
CA LEU A 102 12.76 -16.84 16.85
C LEU A 102 13.80 -15.86 16.30
N PRO A 103 14.61 -16.29 15.31
CA PRO A 103 15.72 -15.48 14.80
C PRO A 103 15.26 -14.28 13.95
N ARG A 104 14.02 -14.29 13.47
CA ARG A 104 13.46 -13.28 12.54
C ARG A 104 12.04 -12.88 12.95
N PRO A 105 11.56 -11.68 12.55
CA PRO A 105 10.16 -11.31 12.70
C PRO A 105 9.21 -12.31 12.04
N LEU A 106 8.00 -12.43 12.60
CA LEU A 106 7.01 -13.40 12.14
C LEU A 106 6.60 -13.18 10.69
N ALA A 107 6.52 -11.92 10.24
CA ALA A 107 6.09 -11.57 8.88
C ALA A 107 7.03 -12.06 7.76
N VAL A 108 8.21 -12.58 8.11
CA VAL A 108 9.12 -13.21 7.13
C VAL A 108 8.59 -14.56 6.64
N GLU A 109 7.86 -15.28 7.49
CA GLU A 109 7.39 -16.64 7.22
C GLU A 109 5.87 -16.82 7.40
N ALA A 110 5.27 -16.07 8.33
CA ALA A 110 3.83 -16.09 8.59
C ALA A 110 3.07 -15.05 7.75
N THR A 111 1.81 -15.35 7.45
CA THR A 111 0.93 -14.45 6.71
C THR A 111 0.21 -13.48 7.65
N PHE A 112 0.27 -12.19 7.34
CA PHE A 112 -0.47 -11.15 8.06
C PHE A 112 -1.61 -10.65 7.20
N LEU A 113 -2.82 -10.62 7.77
CA LEU A 113 -4.03 -10.10 7.13
C LEU A 113 -4.58 -8.95 7.95
N ARG A 114 -4.76 -7.77 7.35
CA ARG A 114 -5.47 -6.65 7.97
C ARG A 114 -6.92 -6.63 7.47
N LYS A 115 -7.88 -6.65 8.40
CA LYS A 115 -9.31 -6.61 8.12
C LYS A 115 -9.91 -5.34 8.69
N ASN A 116 -10.75 -4.66 7.92
CA ASN A 116 -11.57 -3.58 8.43
C ASN A 116 -12.66 -4.17 9.35
N LEU A 117 -12.92 -3.51 10.48
CA LEU A 117 -14.01 -3.91 11.39
C LEU A 117 -15.39 -3.87 10.70
N THR A 118 -15.57 -2.90 9.80
CA THR A 118 -16.71 -2.82 8.90
C THR A 118 -16.30 -3.28 7.52
N ALA A 119 -16.93 -4.35 7.03
CA ALA A 119 -16.73 -4.81 5.66
C ALA A 119 -17.13 -3.70 4.68
N ALA A 120 -16.17 -3.24 3.88
CA ALA A 120 -16.50 -2.43 2.72
C ALA A 120 -17.26 -3.34 1.74
N ASN A 121 -18.49 -3.00 1.41
CA ASN A 121 -19.26 -3.71 0.37
C ASN A 121 -18.63 -3.44 -1.00
N VAL A 122 -17.59 -4.18 -1.34
CA VAL A 122 -17.02 -4.21 -2.69
C VAL A 122 -17.87 -5.18 -3.51
N ASP A 123 -18.94 -4.70 -4.12
CA ASP A 123 -19.71 -5.48 -5.11
C ASP A 123 -18.97 -5.48 -6.46
N ALA A 124 -17.86 -6.23 -6.49
CA ALA A 124 -17.10 -6.50 -7.70
C ALA A 124 -17.17 -8.00 -7.99
N ARG A 125 -17.86 -8.36 -9.07
CA ARG A 125 -18.02 -9.74 -9.54
C ARG A 125 -17.15 -9.93 -10.79
N PRO A 126 -15.89 -10.38 -10.65
CA PRO A 126 -15.06 -10.63 -11.81
C PRO A 126 -15.71 -11.72 -12.66
N ARG A 127 -15.50 -11.64 -13.97
CA ARG A 127 -16.03 -12.63 -14.89
C ARG A 127 -15.17 -13.91 -14.82
N PRO A 128 -15.77 -15.11 -14.80
CA PRO A 128 -15.02 -16.34 -14.97
C PRO A 128 -14.18 -16.31 -16.26
N SER A 129 -12.90 -16.70 -16.15
CA SER A 129 -11.96 -16.69 -17.27
C SER A 129 -11.04 -17.91 -17.19
N PRO A 130 -10.64 -18.51 -18.33
CA PRO A 130 -9.64 -19.59 -18.33
C PRO A 130 -8.23 -19.08 -17.99
N THR A 131 -8.03 -17.77 -17.92
CA THR A 131 -6.76 -17.13 -17.55
C THR A 131 -6.96 -16.14 -16.40
N LEU A 132 -5.97 -16.05 -15.52
CA LEU A 132 -5.89 -14.97 -14.54
C LEU A 132 -5.43 -13.69 -15.24
N ASN A 133 -6.38 -12.83 -15.60
CA ASN A 133 -6.12 -11.55 -16.26
C ASN A 133 -5.70 -10.49 -15.23
N ILE A 134 -4.49 -9.97 -15.39
CA ILE A 134 -3.85 -8.99 -14.52
C ILE A 134 -3.55 -7.73 -15.35
N LEU A 135 -3.97 -6.57 -14.87
CA LEU A 135 -3.60 -5.28 -15.44
C LEU A 135 -2.46 -4.68 -14.65
N LEU A 136 -1.30 -4.48 -15.28
CA LEU A 136 -0.15 -3.81 -14.68
C LEU A 136 -0.18 -2.33 -15.07
N VAL A 137 -0.08 -1.45 -14.07
CA VAL A 137 0.03 0.00 -14.23
C VAL A 137 1.34 0.43 -13.59
N THR A 138 2.22 1.05 -14.37
CA THR A 138 3.52 1.52 -13.89
C THR A 138 3.69 2.98 -14.27
N SER A 139 3.98 3.82 -13.28
CA SER A 139 4.19 5.26 -13.38
C SER A 139 5.53 5.57 -12.74
N ARG A 140 6.38 6.23 -13.51
CA ARG A 140 7.77 6.53 -13.13
C ARG A 140 8.14 7.91 -13.65
N PRO A 141 7.43 8.97 -13.18
CA PRO A 141 7.61 10.31 -13.69
C PRO A 141 9.03 10.82 -13.43
N GLY A 142 9.70 10.36 -12.37
CA GLY A 142 11.09 10.70 -12.04
C GLY A 142 12.15 9.99 -12.90
N GLY A 143 11.75 9.04 -13.75
CA GLY A 143 12.64 8.33 -14.66
C GLY A 143 13.73 7.55 -13.92
N ARG A 144 15.00 7.92 -14.14
CA ARG A 144 16.16 7.27 -13.49
C ARG A 144 16.27 7.53 -11.99
N ARG A 145 15.53 8.52 -11.46
CA ARG A 145 15.43 8.81 -10.03
C ARG A 145 14.46 7.87 -9.31
N ASP A 146 13.60 7.19 -10.05
CA ASP A 146 12.71 6.20 -9.48
C ASP A 146 13.36 4.81 -9.45
N VAL A 147 12.97 4.01 -8.46
CA VAL A 147 13.42 2.61 -8.34
C VAL A 147 13.04 1.84 -9.61
N ASN A 148 14.01 1.11 -10.16
CA ASN A 148 13.86 0.46 -11.46
C ASN A 148 12.74 -0.60 -11.43
N TYR A 149 11.81 -0.53 -12.39
CA TYR A 149 10.67 -1.46 -12.56
C TYR A 149 11.09 -2.95 -12.57
N ARG A 150 12.32 -3.25 -12.99
CA ARG A 150 12.84 -4.63 -13.06
C ARG A 150 13.02 -5.30 -11.70
N THR A 151 12.99 -4.53 -10.61
CA THR A 151 13.26 -5.06 -9.27
C THR A 151 12.02 -5.72 -8.65
N ILE A 152 10.81 -5.28 -9.02
CA ILE A 152 9.57 -5.70 -8.34
C ILE A 152 8.60 -6.45 -9.27
N SER A 153 8.39 -6.01 -10.52
CA SER A 153 7.45 -6.68 -11.42
C SER A 153 8.04 -7.97 -12.03
N ARG A 154 9.36 -8.05 -12.20
CA ARG A 154 10.02 -9.21 -12.83
C ARG A 154 9.92 -10.49 -11.99
N PRO A 155 10.12 -10.47 -10.65
CA PRO A 155 9.83 -11.62 -9.80
C PRO A 155 8.39 -12.08 -9.88
N LEU A 156 7.42 -11.15 -9.93
CA LEU A 156 6.00 -11.49 -10.06
C LEU A 156 5.70 -12.20 -11.39
N VAL A 157 6.19 -11.65 -12.50
CA VAL A 157 6.04 -12.26 -13.84
C VAL A 157 6.73 -13.62 -13.88
N ALA A 158 7.92 -13.75 -13.29
CA ALA A 158 8.65 -15.02 -13.22
C ALA A 158 7.93 -16.06 -12.36
N ALA A 159 7.36 -15.67 -11.22
CA ALA A 159 6.58 -16.56 -10.37
C ALA A 159 5.31 -17.05 -11.09
N LEU A 160 4.60 -16.17 -11.78
CA LEU A 160 3.43 -16.53 -12.58
C LEU A 160 3.81 -17.46 -13.75
N ALA A 161 4.92 -17.19 -14.43
CA ALA A 161 5.42 -18.04 -15.52
C ALA A 161 5.80 -19.45 -15.07
N ASN A 162 6.28 -19.61 -13.83
CA ASN A 162 6.61 -20.90 -13.23
C ASN A 162 5.44 -21.57 -12.51
N SER A 163 4.26 -20.93 -12.50
CA SER A 163 3.06 -21.47 -11.85
C SER A 163 2.22 -22.29 -12.84
N ALA A 164 1.38 -23.18 -12.33
CA ALA A 164 0.37 -23.89 -13.13
C ALA A 164 -0.78 -22.96 -13.61
N ILE A 165 -0.81 -21.71 -13.14
CA ILE A 165 -1.87 -20.74 -13.45
C ILE A 165 -1.53 -20.07 -14.77
N ARG A 166 -2.43 -20.19 -15.77
CA ARG A 166 -2.32 -19.40 -17.00
C ARG A 166 -2.67 -17.94 -16.71
N ALA A 167 -1.66 -17.07 -16.61
CA ALA A 167 -1.86 -15.65 -16.40
C ALA A 167 -1.77 -14.88 -17.73
N ARG A 168 -2.63 -13.86 -17.90
CA ARG A 168 -2.52 -12.85 -18.94
C ARG A 168 -2.18 -11.54 -18.27
N ILE A 169 -1.10 -10.89 -18.72
CA ILE A 169 -0.68 -9.60 -18.17
C ILE A 169 -0.76 -8.57 -19.29
N ASP A 170 -1.65 -7.59 -19.14
CA ASP A 170 -1.67 -6.41 -19.99
C ASP A 170 -1.00 -5.25 -19.24
N LEU A 171 -0.29 -4.39 -19.96
CA LEU A 171 0.45 -3.27 -19.40
C LEU A 171 -0.12 -1.95 -19.93
N VAL A 172 -0.43 -1.02 -19.02
CA VAL A 172 -0.83 0.35 -19.37
C VAL A 172 0.41 1.18 -19.67
N ARG A 173 0.47 1.76 -20.87
CA ARG A 173 1.49 2.75 -21.27
C ARG A 173 0.85 3.88 -22.09
N PRO A 174 1.14 5.16 -21.78
CA PRO A 174 1.94 5.66 -20.64
C PRO A 174 1.27 5.37 -19.29
N GLY A 175 2.00 5.51 -18.18
CA GLY A 175 1.50 5.28 -16.81
C GLY A 175 0.59 6.39 -16.28
N SER A 176 -0.10 7.11 -17.18
CA SER A 176 -1.03 8.19 -16.84
C SER A 176 -2.39 7.65 -16.42
N TYR A 177 -3.15 8.44 -15.65
CA TYR A 177 -4.51 8.08 -15.25
C TYR A 177 -5.45 7.98 -16.47
N GLU A 178 -5.32 8.91 -17.43
CA GLU A 178 -6.09 8.88 -18.68
C GLU A 178 -5.88 7.57 -19.45
N ALA A 179 -4.62 7.14 -19.62
CA ALA A 179 -4.31 5.90 -20.31
C ALA A 179 -4.93 4.67 -19.61
N LEU A 180 -4.95 4.66 -18.27
CA LEU A 180 -5.62 3.62 -17.50
C LEU A 180 -7.14 3.60 -17.77
N VAL A 181 -7.81 4.75 -17.69
CA VAL A 181 -9.25 4.85 -17.97
C VAL A 181 -9.57 4.37 -19.38
N ARG A 182 -8.88 4.92 -20.39
CA ARG A 182 -9.09 4.54 -21.80
C ARG A 182 -8.84 3.06 -22.04
N HIS A 183 -7.83 2.48 -21.40
CA HIS A 183 -7.53 1.05 -21.51
C HIS A 183 -8.65 0.19 -20.93
N LEU A 184 -9.14 0.54 -19.74
CA LEU A 184 -10.22 -0.17 -19.06
C LEU A 184 -11.55 -0.05 -19.83
N GLU A 185 -11.87 1.12 -20.38
CA GLU A 185 -13.02 1.33 -21.28
C GLU A 185 -12.92 0.45 -22.52
N LYS A 186 -11.78 0.52 -23.23
CA LYS A 186 -11.54 -0.29 -24.43
C LYS A 186 -11.56 -1.80 -24.13
N SER A 187 -11.16 -2.21 -22.94
CA SER A 187 -11.27 -3.60 -22.49
C SER A 187 -12.73 -3.98 -22.20
N ARG A 188 -13.48 -3.11 -21.52
CA ARG A 188 -14.90 -3.31 -21.25
C ARG A 188 -15.70 -3.40 -22.56
N ASP A 189 -15.40 -2.57 -23.54
CA ASP A 189 -16.13 -2.61 -24.81
C ASP A 189 -15.85 -3.89 -25.61
N ARG A 190 -14.63 -4.44 -25.51
CA ARG A 190 -14.23 -5.66 -26.20
C ARG A 190 -14.62 -6.96 -25.49
N HIS A 191 -14.55 -6.96 -24.17
CA HIS A 191 -14.68 -8.16 -23.35
C HIS A 191 -15.85 -8.10 -22.37
N GLY A 192 -16.49 -6.96 -22.19
CA GLY A 192 -17.44 -6.64 -21.13
C GLY A 192 -16.78 -6.39 -19.77
N SER A 193 -17.59 -6.00 -18.78
CA SER A 193 -17.11 -5.74 -17.41
C SER A 193 -16.56 -7.00 -16.73
N GLY A 194 -15.68 -6.80 -15.74
CA GLY A 194 -15.06 -7.88 -14.96
C GLY A 194 -13.99 -8.67 -15.72
N HIS A 195 -13.41 -8.10 -16.80
CA HIS A 195 -12.37 -8.78 -17.58
C HIS A 195 -11.07 -9.00 -16.78
N TYR A 196 -10.64 -7.98 -16.03
CA TYR A 196 -9.46 -8.05 -15.17
C TYR A 196 -9.86 -8.50 -13.75
N HIS A 197 -9.07 -9.42 -13.19
CA HIS A 197 -9.29 -9.92 -11.84
C HIS A 197 -8.43 -9.16 -10.82
N ILE A 198 -7.25 -8.72 -11.27
CA ILE A 198 -6.25 -8.04 -10.46
C ILE A 198 -5.77 -6.81 -11.23
N ILE A 199 -5.68 -5.68 -10.55
CA ILE A 199 -4.88 -4.54 -10.98
C ILE A 199 -3.65 -4.41 -10.08
N HIS A 200 -2.48 -4.25 -10.69
CA HIS A 200 -1.23 -4.07 -9.99
C HIS A 200 -0.73 -2.65 -10.25
N PHE A 201 -0.70 -1.84 -9.21
CA PHE A 201 -0.18 -0.49 -9.25
C PHE A 201 1.26 -0.50 -8.76
N ASP A 202 2.19 -0.23 -9.67
CA ASP A 202 3.59 0.01 -9.39
C ASP A 202 3.87 1.50 -9.60
N LEU A 203 3.40 2.33 -8.67
CA LEU A 203 3.39 3.80 -8.73
C LEU A 203 3.90 4.36 -7.40
N HIS A 204 4.14 5.67 -7.31
CA HIS A 204 4.35 6.31 -5.99
C HIS A 204 3.03 6.54 -5.26
N GLY A 205 3.07 6.57 -3.94
CA GLY A 205 1.92 6.83 -3.07
C GLY A 205 2.30 7.82 -1.97
N SER A 206 1.34 8.64 -1.51
CA SER A 206 1.55 9.55 -0.37
C SER A 206 0.24 9.95 0.29
N LEU A 207 0.32 10.33 1.56
CA LEU A 207 -0.75 10.99 2.30
C LEU A 207 -0.55 12.51 2.26
N LEU A 208 -1.44 13.23 1.59
CA LEU A 208 -1.33 14.68 1.44
C LEU A 208 -2.41 15.40 2.24
N ARG A 209 -2.04 16.51 2.87
CA ARG A 209 -3.00 17.53 3.31
C ARG A 209 -3.50 18.34 2.12
N HIS A 210 -4.63 19.03 2.30
CA HIS A 210 -5.25 19.81 1.24
C HIS A 210 -4.33 20.90 0.66
N ASP A 211 -3.59 21.63 1.49
CA ASP A 211 -2.64 22.67 1.06
C ASP A 211 -1.50 22.10 0.18
N HIS A 212 -0.93 20.96 0.56
CA HIS A 212 0.09 20.28 -0.24
C HIS A 212 -0.47 19.71 -1.55
N TYR A 213 -1.70 19.20 -1.53
CA TYR A 213 -2.41 18.76 -2.73
C TYR A 213 -2.62 19.93 -3.71
N GLN A 214 -3.15 21.05 -3.23
CA GLN A 214 -3.34 22.26 -4.03
C GLN A 214 -2.03 22.78 -4.63
N ALA A 215 -0.96 22.85 -3.84
CA ALA A 215 0.36 23.26 -4.33
C ALA A 215 0.90 22.32 -5.43
N THR A 216 0.62 21.01 -5.31
CA THR A 216 0.99 20.03 -6.34
C THR A 216 0.19 20.24 -7.62
N CYS A 217 -1.13 20.44 -7.52
CA CYS A 217 -1.98 20.76 -8.66
C CYS A 217 -1.58 22.06 -9.36
N GLN A 218 -1.23 23.10 -8.59
CA GLN A 218 -0.78 24.37 -9.16
C GLN A 218 0.51 24.21 -9.97
N ARG A 219 1.50 23.44 -9.46
CA ARG A 219 2.72 23.18 -10.24
C ARG A 219 2.44 22.45 -11.55
N LEU A 220 1.50 21.50 -11.55
CA LEU A 220 1.13 20.78 -12.77
C LEU A 220 0.51 21.73 -13.80
N LEU A 221 -0.37 22.63 -13.36
CA LEU A 221 -0.93 23.68 -14.21
C LEU A 221 0.16 24.60 -14.78
N ASP A 222 1.12 25.02 -13.96
CA ASP A 222 2.21 25.90 -14.41
C ASP A 222 3.12 25.21 -15.46
N LEU A 223 3.40 23.91 -15.26
CA LEU A 223 4.18 23.10 -16.21
C LEU A 223 3.44 22.90 -17.55
N ASP A 224 2.12 22.76 -17.49
CA ASP A 224 1.27 22.56 -18.65
C ASP A 224 1.09 23.86 -19.47
N LEU A 225 0.90 24.99 -18.79
CA LEU A 225 0.89 26.32 -19.41
C LEU A 225 2.22 26.65 -20.13
N ALA A 226 3.34 26.13 -19.63
CA ALA A 226 4.64 26.23 -20.32
C ALA A 226 4.76 25.30 -21.54
N GLY A 227 3.94 24.25 -21.63
CA GLY A 227 3.93 23.24 -22.69
C GLY A 227 2.97 23.51 -23.86
N GLY A 228 2.13 24.55 -23.79
CA GLY A 228 1.30 25.02 -24.91
C GLY A 228 0.06 24.18 -25.23
N LEU A 229 -0.30 23.22 -24.37
CA LEU A 229 -1.57 22.49 -24.42
C LEU A 229 -2.31 22.81 -23.11
N ALA A 230 -3.61 23.05 -23.18
CA ALA A 230 -4.43 23.29 -21.98
C ALA A 230 -4.94 21.94 -21.47
N PHE A 231 -4.31 21.40 -20.43
CA PHE A 231 -4.76 20.29 -19.62
C PHE A 231 -5.67 20.85 -18.52
N GLU A 232 -6.95 20.45 -18.51
CA GLU A 232 -7.71 20.53 -17.27
C GLU A 232 -7.16 19.44 -16.33
N PRO A 233 -6.64 19.78 -15.14
CA PRO A 233 -6.09 18.80 -14.23
C PRO A 233 -7.16 17.78 -13.87
N GLY A 234 -6.95 16.57 -14.37
CA GLY A 234 -7.76 15.40 -14.10
C GLY A 234 -8.78 15.06 -15.18
N TYR A 235 -8.35 14.21 -16.11
CA TYR A 235 -9.20 13.55 -17.10
C TYR A 235 -10.52 13.03 -16.51
N GLY A 236 -11.60 13.77 -16.74
CA GLY A 236 -12.96 13.43 -16.26
C GLY A 236 -13.10 13.36 -14.73
N ARG A 237 -12.22 14.03 -13.97
CA ARG A 237 -12.24 14.04 -12.51
C ARG A 237 -12.84 15.33 -11.98
N THR A 238 -13.67 15.23 -10.95
CA THR A 238 -14.17 16.40 -10.23
C THR A 238 -13.06 17.00 -9.37
N ALA A 239 -13.02 18.32 -9.27
CA ALA A 239 -12.14 19.00 -8.33
C ALA A 239 -12.38 18.48 -6.91
N ILE A 240 -11.29 18.16 -6.20
CA ILE A 240 -11.37 17.71 -4.82
C ILE A 240 -11.64 18.94 -3.95
N ALA A 241 -12.78 18.94 -3.26
CA ALA A 241 -13.12 19.98 -2.29
C ALA A 241 -12.14 19.97 -1.11
N GLU A 242 -12.07 21.09 -0.39
CA GLU A 242 -11.25 21.17 0.82
C GLU A 242 -11.58 20.07 1.81
N PHE A 243 -10.54 19.44 2.36
CA PHE A 243 -10.65 18.33 3.29
C PHE A 243 -9.75 18.55 4.51
N ALA A 244 -10.26 18.16 5.68
CA ALA A 244 -9.50 18.14 6.91
C ALA A 244 -8.59 16.91 6.97
N GLY A 245 -7.42 17.04 7.60
CA GLY A 245 -6.47 15.94 7.76
C GLY A 245 -5.69 15.62 6.49
N GLN A 246 -5.49 14.33 6.20
CA GLN A 246 -4.75 13.84 5.05
C GLN A 246 -5.60 12.86 4.24
N LYS A 247 -5.37 12.84 2.93
CA LYS A 247 -5.96 11.87 1.98
C LYS A 247 -4.87 11.08 1.27
N ALA A 248 -5.19 9.86 0.87
CA ALA A 248 -4.27 9.00 0.13
C ALA A 248 -4.33 9.29 -1.37
N PHE A 249 -3.15 9.39 -1.98
CA PHE A 249 -3.00 9.63 -3.42
C PHE A 249 -2.01 8.62 -4.02
N LEU A 250 -2.32 8.16 -5.22
CA LEU A 250 -1.39 7.48 -6.12
C LEU A 250 -0.93 8.47 -7.20
N PHE A 251 0.36 8.42 -7.55
CA PHE A 251 0.97 9.38 -8.47
C PHE A 251 1.20 8.75 -9.84
N PHE A 252 0.45 9.24 -10.84
CA PHE A 252 0.49 8.81 -12.23
C PHE A 252 1.43 9.71 -13.05
N ASP A 253 1.81 9.26 -14.25
CA ASP A 253 2.59 10.09 -15.16
C ASP A 253 1.77 11.34 -15.53
N GLY A 254 2.36 12.52 -15.34
CA GLY A 254 1.75 13.81 -15.68
C GLY A 254 2.01 14.25 -17.13
N PRO A 255 1.64 15.49 -17.49
CA PRO A 255 1.69 15.98 -18.88
C PRO A 255 3.11 16.15 -19.44
N ALA A 256 4.12 16.22 -18.57
CA ALA A 256 5.53 16.40 -18.93
C ALA A 256 6.42 15.38 -18.22
N GLU A 257 7.61 15.12 -18.78
CA GLU A 257 8.62 14.28 -18.12
C GLU A 257 9.01 14.88 -16.77
N GLY A 258 9.02 14.08 -15.70
CA GLY A 258 9.21 14.58 -14.34
C GLY A 258 7.93 14.99 -13.60
N ALA A 259 6.82 15.21 -14.32
CA ALA A 259 5.55 15.62 -13.70
C ALA A 259 4.78 14.39 -13.19
N ALA A 260 4.27 14.48 -11.97
CA ALA A 260 3.51 13.41 -11.32
C ALA A 260 2.11 13.90 -10.96
N GLU A 261 1.07 13.28 -11.54
CA GLU A 261 -0.32 13.65 -11.31
C GLU A 261 -0.89 12.88 -10.11
N PRO A 262 -1.30 13.55 -9.01
CA PRO A 262 -1.93 12.87 -7.89
C PRO A 262 -3.37 12.48 -8.22
N VAL A 263 -3.72 11.22 -7.94
CA VAL A 263 -5.08 10.68 -8.05
C VAL A 263 -5.50 10.12 -6.70
N ALA A 264 -6.60 10.63 -6.16
CA ALA A 264 -7.14 10.20 -4.88
C ALA A 264 -7.55 8.73 -4.91
N ASP A 265 -7.37 8.05 -3.78
CA ASP A 265 -7.74 6.65 -3.58
C ASP A 265 -9.22 6.38 -3.89
N GLU A 266 -10.13 7.28 -3.52
CA GLU A 266 -11.57 7.12 -3.76
C GLU A 266 -11.90 7.09 -5.26
N VAL A 267 -11.16 7.86 -6.07
CA VAL A 267 -11.28 7.87 -7.53
C VAL A 267 -10.82 6.53 -8.12
N ILE A 268 -9.69 5.99 -7.63
CA ILE A 268 -9.17 4.69 -8.05
C ILE A 268 -10.12 3.56 -7.66
N ALA A 269 -10.64 3.58 -6.42
CA ALA A 269 -11.60 2.60 -5.94
C ALA A 269 -12.89 2.62 -6.78
N GLY A 270 -13.41 3.81 -7.09
CA GLY A 270 -14.57 3.98 -7.97
C GLY A 270 -14.34 3.43 -9.38
N LEU A 271 -13.16 3.68 -9.97
CA LEU A 271 -12.78 3.13 -11.27
C LEU A 271 -12.72 1.59 -11.24
N MET A 272 -12.09 1.01 -10.20
CA MET A 272 -12.04 -0.44 -10.05
C MET A 272 -13.43 -1.06 -9.89
N GLN A 273 -14.30 -0.44 -9.10
CA GLN A 273 -15.67 -0.91 -8.91
C GLN A 273 -16.49 -0.84 -10.21
N ALA A 274 -16.37 0.26 -10.97
CA ALA A 274 -17.05 0.44 -12.26
C ALA A 274 -16.63 -0.63 -13.29
N HIS A 275 -15.38 -1.11 -13.21
CA HIS A 275 -14.86 -2.18 -14.07
C HIS A 275 -14.93 -3.58 -13.45
N GLN A 276 -15.48 -3.72 -12.24
CA GLN A 276 -15.65 -4.98 -11.51
C GLN A 276 -14.32 -5.70 -11.25
N ILE A 277 -13.29 -4.95 -10.88
CA ILE A 277 -11.96 -5.47 -10.53
C ILE A 277 -11.88 -5.58 -8.99
N PRO A 278 -11.88 -6.80 -8.41
CA PRO A 278 -11.98 -6.97 -6.97
C PRO A 278 -10.66 -6.83 -6.20
N ILE A 279 -9.51 -6.95 -6.88
CA ILE A 279 -8.21 -7.03 -6.23
C ILE A 279 -7.28 -5.95 -6.78
N ALA A 280 -6.72 -5.14 -5.87
CA ALA A 280 -5.58 -4.27 -6.13
C ALA A 280 -4.33 -4.81 -5.42
N ILE A 281 -3.20 -4.76 -6.11
CA ILE A 281 -1.87 -4.93 -5.52
C ILE A 281 -1.18 -3.56 -5.60
N LEU A 282 -0.71 -3.05 -4.46
CA LEU A 282 -0.08 -1.74 -4.36
C LEU A 282 1.40 -1.88 -4.02
N ASN A 283 2.26 -1.62 -5.01
CA ASN A 283 3.68 -1.38 -4.82
C ASN A 283 3.93 0.13 -4.88
N ALA A 284 3.60 0.81 -3.77
CA ALA A 284 3.77 2.24 -3.63
C ALA A 284 4.35 2.56 -2.25
N CYS A 285 5.32 3.46 -2.18
CA CYS A 285 5.84 3.94 -0.90
C CYS A 285 4.69 4.50 -0.05
N GLN A 286 4.69 4.19 1.25
CA GLN A 286 3.66 4.60 2.21
C GLN A 286 2.23 4.07 1.98
N SER A 287 2.00 3.12 1.06
CA SER A 287 0.66 2.54 0.79
C SER A 287 0.02 1.83 1.98
N ALA A 288 0.82 1.38 2.95
CA ALA A 288 0.37 0.72 4.17
C ALA A 288 0.32 1.64 5.41
N LYS A 289 0.73 2.92 5.30
CA LYS A 289 0.65 3.87 6.43
C LYS A 289 -0.81 4.26 6.64
N GLN A 290 -1.42 3.71 7.69
CA GLN A 290 -2.69 4.19 8.21
C GLN A 290 -2.39 5.19 9.33
N LEU A 291 -2.92 6.41 9.24
CA LEU A 291 -2.64 7.43 10.25
C LEU A 291 -3.51 7.24 11.49
N LYS A 292 -2.94 7.55 12.65
CA LYS A 292 -3.70 7.81 13.86
C LYS A 292 -4.54 9.05 13.59
N ALA A 293 -5.87 8.95 13.67
CA ALA A 293 -6.69 10.14 13.73
C ALA A 293 -6.25 10.94 14.96
N THR A 294 -5.72 12.14 14.77
CA THR A 294 -5.50 13.08 15.87
C THR A 294 -6.88 13.57 16.30
N GLY A 295 -7.54 12.78 17.15
CA GLY A 295 -8.84 13.11 17.71
C GLY A 295 -8.70 14.25 18.70
N ALA A 296 -9.04 15.46 18.25
CA ALA A 296 -9.70 16.40 19.15
C ALA A 296 -11.15 15.93 19.28
N GLY A 297 -11.45 15.28 20.41
CA GLY A 297 -12.81 15.08 20.93
C GLY A 297 -13.60 13.91 20.35
N ALA A 298 -13.61 12.79 21.07
CA ALA A 298 -14.84 12.07 21.42
C ALA A 298 -14.53 11.13 22.59
N GLU A 299 -15.13 11.42 23.74
CA GLU A 299 -15.17 10.56 24.91
C GLU A 299 -16.01 9.30 24.65
N ALA A 300 -15.68 8.25 25.42
CA ALA A 300 -16.35 6.96 25.63
C ALA A 300 -16.06 5.83 24.63
#